data_AF-A0A7Y5KT62-F1
#
_entry.id   AF-A0A7Y5KT62-F1
#
_cell.length_a   1.000
_cell.length_b   1.000
_cell.length_c   1.000
_cell.angle_alpha   90.00
_cell.angle_beta   90.00
_cell.angle_gamma   90.00
#
_symmetry.space_group_name_H-M   'P 1'
#
loop_
_entity.id
_entity.type
_entity.pdbx_description
1 polymer ?
#
loop_
_entity_poly.entity_id
_entity_poly.type
_entity_poly.pdbx_seq_one_letter_code
_entity_poly.pdbx_strand_id
1 'polypeptide(L)'
;MSTPEHGVRFELVLEEREGERAVYQGFAFTPERSIPLVVVAEIASAKARIGGEERPANADALEKAAAALVRAATRAELAEGAAVPRKIVRWRAL
;
A
#
# COMPACT_ATOMS: atom_id res chain seq x y z
N MET A 1 20.98 1.27 -9.45
CA MET A 1 20.03 0.54 -8.58
C MET A 1 19.39 -0.54 -9.43
N SER A 2 19.79 -1.79 -9.23
CA SER A 2 19.20 -2.94 -9.91
C SER A 2 17.75 -3.11 -9.44
N THR A 3 16.81 -2.92 -10.35
CA THR A 3 15.45 -3.40 -10.20
C THR A 3 15.53 -4.91 -9.94
N PRO A 4 14.94 -5.46 -8.86
CA PRO A 4 14.81 -6.90 -8.76
C PRO A 4 13.95 -7.33 -9.96
N GLU A 5 14.47 -8.19 -10.83
CA GLU A 5 13.78 -8.65 -12.05
C GLU A 5 12.42 -9.33 -11.73
N HIS A 6 12.21 -9.68 -10.45
CA HIS A 6 10.99 -10.27 -9.89
C HIS A 6 10.36 -9.42 -8.76
N GLY A 7 10.69 -8.13 -8.67
CA GLY A 7 10.22 -7.25 -7.60
C GLY A 7 8.98 -6.44 -7.99
N VAL A 8 8.05 -6.27 -7.06
CA VAL A 8 6.92 -5.36 -7.20
C VAL A 8 7.23 -4.04 -6.50
N ARG A 9 7.04 -2.93 -7.22
CA ARG A 9 7.17 -1.58 -6.67
C ARG A 9 5.80 -1.06 -6.27
N PHE A 10 5.63 -0.77 -4.99
CA PHE A 10 4.45 -0.09 -4.46
C PHE A 10 4.72 1.40 -4.39
N GLU A 11 3.79 2.20 -4.93
CA GLU A 11 3.76 3.65 -4.80
C GLU A 11 2.36 4.06 -4.36
N LEU A 12 2.26 4.54 -3.13
CA LEU A 12 1.00 4.88 -2.47
C LEU A 12 1.09 6.31 -1.93
N VAL A 13 0.04 7.10 -2.14
CA VAL A 13 -0.07 8.50 -1.70
C VAL A 13 -1.25 8.61 -0.74
N LEU A 14 -1.06 9.38 0.33
CA LEU A 14 -2.12 9.68 1.28
C LEU A 14 -3.16 10.56 0.60
N GLU A 15 -4.39 10.06 0.49
CA GLU A 15 -5.54 10.79 -0.06
C GLU A 15 -6.38 11.42 1.06
N GLU A 16 -6.60 10.66 2.13
CA GLU A 16 -7.48 11.08 3.22
C GLU A 16 -6.89 10.70 4.58
N ARG A 17 -7.03 11.60 5.55
CA ARG A 17 -6.64 11.37 6.94
C ARG A 17 -7.72 11.92 7.87
N GLU A 18 -8.30 11.05 8.68
CA GLU A 18 -9.33 11.39 9.66
C GLU A 18 -9.08 10.64 10.97
N GLY A 19 -8.93 11.35 12.09
CA GLY A 19 -8.87 10.74 13.43
C GLY A 19 -7.75 9.70 13.60
N GLU A 20 -8.06 8.41 13.52
CA GLU A 20 -7.13 7.28 13.61
C GLU A 20 -7.04 6.46 12.31
N ARG A 21 -7.64 6.98 11.24
CA ARG A 21 -7.78 6.36 9.93
C ARG A 21 -6.99 7.13 8.87
N ALA A 22 -6.31 6.41 7.99
CA ALA A 22 -5.61 6.95 6.83
C ALA A 22 -5.95 6.14 5.58
N VAL A 23 -6.28 6.81 4.48
CA VAL A 23 -6.56 6.21 3.18
C VAL A 23 -5.43 6.55 2.23
N TYR A 24 -4.80 5.51 1.70
CA TYR A 24 -3.77 5.61 0.68
C TYR A 24 -4.30 5.09 -0.65
N GLN A 25 -3.97 5.76 -1.75
CA GLN A 25 -4.25 5.30 -3.11
C GLN A 25 -2.97 5.30 -3.95
N GLY A 26 -2.91 4.43 -4.95
CA GLY A 26 -1.79 4.40 -5.87
C GLY A 26 -1.71 3.07 -6.61
N PHE A 27 -0.50 2.56 -6.81
CA PHE A 27 -0.25 1.42 -7.69
C PHE A 27 0.76 0.42 -7.12
N ALA A 28 0.56 -0.84 -7.48
CA ALA A 28 1.61 -1.85 -7.53
C ALA A 28 2.07 -1.99 -8.98
N PHE A 29 3.34 -1.71 -9.24
CA PHE A 29 3.97 -1.88 -10.54
C PHE A 29 4.64 -3.25 -10.60
N THR A 30 4.14 -4.10 -11.49
CA THR A 30 4.75 -5.39 -11.87
C THR A 30 5.42 -5.24 -13.24
N PRO A 31 6.25 -6.21 -13.67
CA PRO A 31 6.81 -6.19 -15.03
C PRO A 31 5.75 -6.15 -16.14
N GLU A 32 4.57 -6.73 -15.89
CA GLU A 32 3.49 -6.86 -16.87
C GLU A 32 2.58 -5.63 -16.90
N ARG A 33 2.26 -5.04 -15.74
CA ARG A 33 1.31 -3.93 -15.67
C ARG A 33 1.36 -3.14 -14.36
N SER A 34 0.66 -2.00 -14.38
CA SER A 34 0.34 -1.19 -13.19
C SER A 34 -1.02 -1.58 -12.64
N ILE A 35 -1.09 -1.94 -11.36
CA ILE A 35 -2.30 -2.42 -10.70
C ILE A 35 -2.75 -1.38 -9.67
N PRO A 36 -3.91 -0.72 -9.84
CA PRO A 36 -4.37 0.29 -8.91
C PRO A 36 -4.75 -0.34 -7.56
N LEU A 37 -4.40 0.36 -6.48
CA LEU A 37 -4.60 -0.08 -5.10
C LEU A 37 -5.21 1.04 -4.27
N VAL A 38 -6.12 0.66 -3.39
CA VAL A 38 -6.58 1.49 -2.27
C VAL A 38 -6.26 0.75 -0.98
N VAL A 39 -5.62 1.42 -0.03
CA VAL A 39 -5.29 0.86 1.28
C VAL A 39 -5.88 1.74 2.36
N VAL A 40 -6.72 1.15 3.21
CA VAL A 40 -7.25 1.79 4.41
C VAL A 40 -6.49 1.27 5.61
N ALA A 41 -5.84 2.16 6.35
CA ALA A 41 -5.11 1.86 7.56
C ALA A 41 -5.78 2.52 8.77
N GLU A 42 -5.87 1.75 9.85
CA GLU A 42 -6.32 2.11 11.19
C GLU A 42 -5.24 1.70 12.19
N ILE A 43 -5.33 2.13 13.45
CA ILE A 43 -4.35 1.74 14.49
C ILE A 43 -4.21 0.22 14.58
N ALA A 44 -5.33 -0.48 14.66
CA ALA A 44 -5.35 -1.92 14.87
C ALA A 44 -5.25 -2.73 13.58
N SER A 45 -5.55 -2.15 12.40
CA SER A 45 -5.72 -2.91 11.16
C SER A 45 -5.23 -2.16 9.91
N ALA A 46 -4.93 -2.88 8.83
CA ALA A 46 -4.82 -2.29 7.51
C ALA A 46 -5.38 -3.27 6.48
N LYS A 47 -6.14 -2.77 5.52
CA LYS A 47 -6.74 -3.55 4.45
C LYS A 47 -6.48 -2.87 3.12
N ALA A 48 -5.98 -3.63 2.16
CA ALA A 48 -5.82 -3.18 0.79
C ALA A 48 -6.86 -3.83 -0.10
N ARG A 49 -7.24 -3.13 -1.17
CA ARG A 49 -8.10 -3.63 -2.22
C ARG A 49 -7.54 -3.19 -3.57
N ILE A 50 -7.48 -4.12 -4.51
CA ILE A 50 -7.19 -3.82 -5.91
C ILE A 50 -8.43 -3.19 -6.55
N GLY A 51 -8.21 -2.07 -7.25
CA GLY A 51 -9.22 -1.44 -8.10
C GLY A 51 -9.18 -1.97 -9.54
N GLY A 52 -10.17 -1.59 -10.34
CA GLY A 52 -10.27 -1.96 -11.76
C GLY A 52 -11.07 -3.24 -12.01
N GLU A 53 -11.38 -3.49 -13.28
CA GLU A 53 -12.24 -4.60 -13.70
C GLU A 53 -11.51 -5.95 -13.72
N GLU A 54 -10.19 -5.95 -13.92
CA GLU A 54 -9.39 -7.16 -14.06
C GLU A 54 -8.54 -7.45 -12.82
N ARG A 55 -8.93 -8.45 -12.03
CA ARG A 55 -8.19 -8.91 -10.84
C ARG A 55 -7.01 -9.80 -11.26
N PRO A 56 -5.75 -9.44 -10.94
CA PRO A 56 -4.58 -10.26 -11.27
C PRO A 56 -4.58 -11.57 -10.49
N ALA A 57 -3.92 -12.61 -11.02
CA ALA A 57 -3.85 -13.92 -10.37
C ALA A 57 -3.19 -13.88 -8.97
N ASN A 58 -2.25 -12.96 -8.75
CA ASN A 58 -1.56 -12.74 -7.48
C ASN A 58 -2.20 -11.63 -6.62
N ALA A 59 -3.47 -11.27 -6.87
CA ALA A 59 -4.17 -10.19 -6.18
C ALA A 59 -4.05 -10.25 -4.66
N ASP A 60 -4.27 -11.41 -4.06
CA ASP A 60 -4.26 -11.57 -2.60
C ASP A 60 -2.88 -11.32 -2.00
N ALA A 61 -1.80 -11.70 -2.72
CA ALA A 61 -0.43 -11.45 -2.28
C ALA A 61 -0.10 -9.95 -2.33
N LEU A 62 -0.53 -9.28 -3.40
CA LEU A 62 -0.37 -7.83 -3.58
C LEU A 62 -1.14 -7.04 -2.51
N GLU A 63 -2.40 -7.40 -2.26
CA GLU A 63 -3.24 -6.76 -1.24
C GLU A 63 -2.62 -6.94 0.17
N LYS A 64 -2.19 -8.15 0.53
CA LYS A 64 -1.51 -8.41 1.81
C LYS A 64 -0.22 -7.61 1.94
N ALA A 65 0.60 -7.56 0.89
CA ALA A 65 1.85 -6.83 0.90
C ALA A 65 1.64 -5.31 1.02
N ALA A 66 0.69 -4.75 0.28
CA ALA A 66 0.33 -3.34 0.36
C ALA A 66 -0.20 -2.96 1.75
N ALA A 67 -1.10 -3.77 2.32
CA ALA A 67 -1.63 -3.56 3.67
C ALA A 67 -0.53 -3.61 4.73
N ALA A 68 0.39 -4.58 4.64
CA ALA A 68 1.51 -4.70 5.56
C ALA A 68 2.49 -3.50 5.45
N LEU A 69 2.73 -3.02 4.22
CA LEU A 69 3.57 -1.84 3.98
C LEU A 69 3.00 -0.58 4.60
N VAL A 70 1.72 -0.28 4.36
CA VAL A 70 1.07 0.91 4.92
C VAL A 70 1.02 0.79 6.44
N ARG A 71 0.60 -0.37 6.97
CA ARG A 71 0.58 -0.60 8.42
C ARG A 71 1.93 -0.33 9.07
N ALA A 72 3.01 -0.88 8.50
CA ALA A 72 4.35 -0.69 9.05
C ALA A 72 4.80 0.79 9.01
N ALA A 73 4.31 1.56 8.04
CA ALA A 73 4.67 2.96 7.86
C ALA A 73 3.79 3.96 8.63
N THR A 74 2.65 3.53 9.17
CA THR A 74 1.69 4.43 9.80
C THR A 74 1.29 4.05 11.22
N ARG A 75 1.54 2.81 11.66
CA ARG A 75 1.01 2.30 12.93
C ARG A 75 1.42 3.14 14.14
N ALA A 76 2.68 3.56 14.23
CA ALA A 76 3.19 4.30 15.39
C ALA A 76 2.58 5.71 15.42
N GLU A 77 2.58 6.37 14.28
CA GLU A 77 2.08 7.72 14.09
C GLU A 77 0.56 7.78 14.34
N LEU A 78 -0.20 6.77 13.88
CA LEU A 78 -1.62 6.67 14.18
C LEU A 78 -1.89 6.47 15.67
N ALA A 79 -1.09 5.66 16.36
CA ALA A 79 -1.23 5.42 17.80
C ALA A 79 -0.90 6.66 18.65
N GLU A 80 0.02 7.50 18.17
CA GLU A 80 0.44 8.74 18.85
C GLU A 80 -0.39 9.97 18.45
N GLY A 81 -1.33 9.82 17.50
CA GLY A 81 -2.06 10.96 16.92
C GLY A 81 -1.16 11.90 16.09
N ALA A 82 -0.01 11.41 15.65
CA ALA A 82 0.98 12.17 14.89
C ALA A 82 0.68 12.16 13.38
N ALA A 83 1.43 12.97 12.63
CA ALA A 83 1.34 13.03 11.19
C ALA A 83 1.89 11.74 10.54
N VAL A 84 1.09 11.11 9.67
CA VAL A 84 1.51 9.94 8.89
C VAL A 84 2.26 10.34 7.60
N PRO A 85 3.07 9.45 7.00
CA PRO A 85 3.75 9.73 5.74
C PRO A 85 2.78 10.07 4.60
N ARG A 86 3.04 11.15 3.86
CA ARG A 86 2.21 11.53 2.69
C ARG A 86 2.41 10.62 1.48
N LYS A 87 3.55 9.94 1.39
CA LYS A 87 3.90 9.05 0.27
C LYS A 87 4.72 7.87 0.76
N ILE A 88 4.37 6.67 0.30
CA ILE A 88 5.06 5.41 0.61
C ILE A 88 5.51 4.81 -0.72
N VAL A 89 6.82 4.66 -0.89
CA VAL A 89 7.43 3.99 -2.07
C VAL A 89 8.34 2.87 -1.60
N ARG A 90 8.01 1.62 -1.93
CA ARG A 90 8.78 0.45 -1.48
C ARG A 90 8.80 -0.66 -2.53
N TRP A 91 9.93 -1.35 -2.62
CA TRP A 91 10.09 -2.58 -3.38
C TRP A 91 9.84 -3.80 -2.49
N ARG A 92 9.18 -4.83 -3.03
CA ARG A 92 9.03 -6.14 -2.38
C ARG A 92 9.31 -7.25 -3.38
N ALA A 93 9.99 -8.30 -2.92
CA ALA A 93 9.93 -9.60 -3.59
C ALA A 93 8.59 -10.25 -3.21
N LEU A 94 7.84 -10.73 -4.21
CA LEU A 94 6.55 -11.39 -4.05
C LEU A 94 6.53 -12.73 -4.75
#